data_AF-A0A2D9TF67-F1
#
_entry.id   AF-A0A2D9TF67-F1
#
_cell.length_a   1.000
_cell.length_b   1.000
_cell.length_c   1.000
_cell.angle_alpha   90.00
_cell.angle_beta   90.00
_cell.angle_gamma   90.00
#
_symmetry.space_group_name_H-M   'P 1'
#
loop_
_entity.id
_entity.type
_entity.pdbx_description
1 polymer ?
#
loop_
_entity_poly.entity_id
_entity_poly.type
_entity_poly.pdbx_seq_one_letter_code
_entity_poly.pdbx_strand_id
1 'polypeptide(L)'
;MGLWGCGEANPEEVGASEEELLTDLAFFETDEPTTTRSLVGLALEVENGVGAPVSVRAGQRFFLNQVDIRGFATTNTDDPTLGTLRASGDFANLDWRGLEKKESEPILLANADGTYTDRRFFRDAAWMEDPSFIQIWQVDASGNRVSRKITVYNGTDDRRGFLDSFFIRRLRAIQWAYDCAAPDDCSTATNFMEEGLVELRNTRNSLDSFKIRPNATGLRMTWTANPGTTYEFPLEQVANPEFDYGFNIDIDPLTPPGPHGYYEPGDSITFQVSLRDGSGNRLHEYGSLPTYADVVFGVEDSGIQYYNAFFDASATYWRRKHRERMLMAQIIGPNQDIQPIRSIAPLEVFLDAQDTEVVGRPEVDGVYSEFTLLPPANVIFGGAFAPGNTPWFQPNVDTFTFTVPENAEPGSYKVTLKGRRVYLGEDIPRTTTIEIQVGTLTETEPTLTTGPCASCHSGGGDLSVILHANDDRAACAGCHVPLGFELEGPIFVRTHFIHSRSDRFDDSLAECSNCHLDNDSIQRTSKAACLSCHTNYPDSHVNYFGEIESIYIGGGAESFDQCTGTCHVEHPGSGFPAP
;
A
#
# COMPACT_ATOMS: atom_id res chain seq x y z
N MET A 1 -23.65 8.20 -57.44
CA MET A 1 -23.14 9.50 -57.95
C MET A 1 -24.00 10.59 -57.33
N GLY A 2 -23.40 11.54 -56.61
CA GLY A 2 -24.04 12.65 -55.88
C GLY A 2 -24.23 12.32 -54.40
N LEU A 3 -23.39 12.85 -53.50
CA LEU A 3 -23.41 14.17 -52.83
C LEU A 3 -24.22 14.11 -51.51
N TRP A 4 -24.14 15.18 -50.70
CA TRP A 4 -24.65 15.40 -49.33
C TRP A 4 -23.62 15.02 -48.24
N GLY A 5 -23.04 15.91 -47.44
CA GLY A 5 -23.41 17.28 -47.08
C GLY A 5 -23.51 17.37 -45.55
N CYS A 6 -22.54 18.04 -44.91
CA CYS A 6 -22.53 18.33 -43.48
C CYS A 6 -23.73 19.19 -43.09
N GLY A 7 -24.41 18.82 -42.01
CA GLY A 7 -25.43 19.64 -41.34
C GLY A 7 -25.16 19.62 -39.84
N GLU A 8 -24.92 20.81 -39.28
CA GLU A 8 -24.83 21.07 -37.85
C GLU A 8 -26.17 20.77 -37.17
N ALA A 9 -26.14 20.09 -36.03
CA ALA A 9 -27.26 19.98 -35.10
C ALA A 9 -26.85 20.58 -33.75
N ASN A 10 -27.64 21.58 -33.34
CA ASN A 10 -27.57 22.33 -32.10
C ASN A 10 -27.76 21.39 -30.87
N PRO A 11 -26.99 21.53 -29.77
CA PRO A 11 -27.15 20.72 -28.58
C PRO A 11 -28.13 21.40 -27.61
N GLU A 12 -29.39 20.95 -27.60
CA GLU A 12 -30.28 21.18 -26.45
C GLU A 12 -30.96 19.87 -26.05
N GLU A 13 -30.75 19.52 -24.79
CA GLU A 13 -31.50 18.58 -23.94
C GLU A 13 -31.73 17.16 -24.49
N VAL A 14 -30.70 16.32 -24.37
CA VAL A 14 -30.89 14.87 -24.17
C VAL A 14 -30.50 14.59 -22.73
N GLY A 15 -31.49 14.20 -21.92
CA GLY A 15 -31.35 13.99 -20.48
C GLY A 15 -30.24 13.00 -20.12
N ALA A 16 -29.67 13.24 -18.93
CA ALA A 16 -28.71 12.42 -18.21
C ALA A 16 -28.78 10.95 -18.65
N SER A 17 -27.76 10.53 -19.41
CA SER A 17 -27.61 9.14 -19.84
C SER A 17 -27.42 8.26 -18.61
N GLU A 18 -27.78 6.98 -18.70
CA GLU A 18 -27.46 5.96 -17.68
C GLU A 18 -25.95 5.92 -17.31
N GLU A 19 -25.10 6.55 -18.12
CA GLU A 19 -23.67 6.75 -17.91
C GLU A 19 -23.38 7.74 -16.75
N GLU A 20 -24.20 8.78 -16.53
CA GLU A 20 -24.13 9.64 -15.33
C GLU A 20 -24.59 8.90 -14.07
N LEU A 21 -25.58 8.01 -14.19
CA LEU A 21 -26.05 7.16 -13.08
C LEU A 21 -25.09 6.01 -12.73
N LEU A 22 -24.20 5.62 -13.66
CA LEU A 22 -23.16 4.62 -13.44
C LEU A 22 -21.80 5.23 -13.03
N THR A 23 -21.54 6.48 -13.39
CA THR A 23 -20.38 7.23 -12.88
C THR A 23 -20.58 7.71 -11.44
N ASP A 24 -21.84 7.88 -11.01
CA ASP A 24 -22.26 8.07 -9.61
C ASP A 24 -22.20 6.80 -8.74
N LEU A 25 -21.42 5.78 -9.13
CA LEU A 25 -21.04 4.66 -8.26
C LEU A 25 -20.07 5.14 -7.17
N ALA A 26 -20.58 6.03 -6.32
CA ALA A 26 -20.14 6.48 -5.01
C ALA A 26 -18.63 6.37 -4.77
N PHE A 27 -17.91 7.32 -5.37
CA PHE A 27 -16.72 7.86 -4.72
C PHE A 27 -17.11 8.41 -3.35
N PHE A 28 -16.36 8.01 -2.33
CA PHE A 28 -16.50 8.55 -1.00
C PHE A 28 -15.71 9.84 -0.93
N GLU A 29 -16.41 10.97 -0.86
CA GLU A 29 -15.80 12.21 -0.40
C GLU A 29 -15.60 12.06 1.11
N THR A 30 -14.40 11.63 1.52
CA THR A 30 -14.00 11.47 2.92
C THR A 30 -13.78 12.79 3.64
N ASP A 31 -14.00 13.89 2.92
CA ASP A 31 -13.51 15.21 3.29
C ASP A 31 -14.64 16.11 3.82
N GLU A 32 -15.83 15.52 3.98
CA GLU A 32 -17.05 16.20 4.42
C GLU A 32 -17.59 15.62 5.75
N PRO A 33 -18.26 16.46 6.58
CA PRO A 33 -18.87 16.02 7.83
C PRO A 33 -19.80 14.83 7.64
N THR A 34 -19.58 13.77 8.41
CA THR A 34 -20.38 12.54 8.30
C THR A 34 -21.58 12.56 9.23
N THR A 35 -22.68 12.01 8.74
CA THR A 35 -23.89 11.76 9.53
C THR A 35 -24.21 10.27 9.55
N THR A 36 -25.19 9.87 10.35
CA THR A 36 -25.69 8.47 10.33
C THR A 36 -26.31 8.03 9.00
N ARG A 37 -26.45 8.95 8.03
CA ARG A 37 -26.87 8.64 6.65
C ARG A 37 -25.68 8.48 5.70
N SER A 38 -24.53 9.06 6.01
CA SER A 38 -23.29 8.87 5.25
C SER A 38 -22.93 7.39 5.22
N LEU A 39 -22.39 6.93 4.10
CA LEU A 39 -21.90 5.57 3.96
C LEU A 39 -20.44 5.54 4.42
N VAL A 40 -20.08 4.59 5.28
CA VAL A 40 -18.71 4.43 5.80
C VAL A 40 -18.20 3.03 5.44
N GLY A 41 -16.93 2.94 5.05
CA GLY A 41 -16.31 1.67 4.67
C GLY A 41 -15.91 0.86 5.89
N LEU A 42 -16.58 -0.26 6.14
CA LEU A 42 -16.25 -1.15 7.25
C LEU A 42 -15.06 -2.04 6.91
N ALA A 43 -14.06 -2.07 7.80
CA ALA A 43 -12.96 -3.03 7.80
C ALA A 43 -13.17 -4.06 8.92
N LEU A 44 -13.03 -5.34 8.58
CA LEU A 44 -13.13 -6.45 9.52
C LEU A 44 -11.86 -7.29 9.51
N GLU A 45 -11.40 -7.66 10.70
CA GLU A 45 -10.21 -8.48 10.90
C GLU A 45 -10.56 -9.73 11.69
N VAL A 46 -10.13 -10.88 11.19
CA VAL A 46 -10.21 -12.17 11.88
C VAL A 46 -8.79 -12.68 12.06
N GLU A 47 -8.43 -13.04 13.29
CA GLU A 47 -7.18 -13.72 13.59
C GLU A 47 -7.45 -15.03 14.33
N ASN A 48 -6.91 -16.14 13.81
CA ASN A 48 -7.08 -17.48 14.35
C ASN A 48 -8.54 -17.85 14.66
N GLY A 49 -9.46 -17.47 13.76
CA GLY A 49 -10.88 -17.74 13.87
C GLY A 49 -11.66 -16.79 14.81
N VAL A 50 -10.98 -15.82 15.41
CA VAL A 50 -11.59 -14.82 16.30
C VAL A 50 -11.72 -13.49 15.56
N GLY A 51 -12.93 -12.94 15.49
CA GLY A 51 -13.16 -11.59 14.96
C GLY A 51 -12.68 -10.53 15.95
N ALA A 52 -11.88 -9.59 15.48
CA ALA A 52 -11.46 -8.45 16.28
C ALA A 52 -12.69 -7.63 16.72
N PRO A 53 -12.72 -7.10 17.96
CA PRO A 53 -13.76 -6.16 18.37
C PRO A 53 -13.83 -4.96 17.42
N VAL A 54 -15.04 -4.50 17.15
CA VAL A 54 -15.31 -3.35 16.28
C VAL A 54 -16.12 -2.34 17.07
N SER A 55 -15.63 -1.11 17.17
CA SER A 55 -16.41 0.03 17.65
C SER A 55 -16.95 0.79 16.45
N VAL A 56 -18.20 1.26 16.51
CA VAL A 56 -18.85 2.04 15.44
C VAL A 56 -19.67 3.18 16.04
N ARG A 57 -19.88 4.27 15.30
CA ARG A 57 -20.89 5.27 15.69
C ARG A 57 -22.27 4.64 15.71
N ALA A 58 -23.02 4.87 16.78
CA ALA A 58 -24.36 4.32 16.97
C ALA A 58 -25.29 4.71 15.80
N GLY A 59 -25.93 3.72 15.19
CA GLY A 59 -26.85 3.94 14.07
C GLY A 59 -26.20 4.36 12.76
N GLN A 60 -24.88 4.32 12.62
CA GLN A 60 -24.18 4.63 11.37
C GLN A 60 -24.53 3.64 10.25
N ARG A 61 -24.43 4.07 8.99
CA ARG A 61 -24.59 3.22 7.81
C ARG A 61 -23.22 2.83 7.25
N PHE A 62 -23.04 1.55 6.98
CA PHE A 62 -21.80 0.97 6.48
C PHE A 62 -22.02 0.13 5.22
N PHE A 63 -20.97 -0.07 4.46
CA PHE A 63 -20.80 -1.15 3.49
C PHE A 63 -19.52 -1.92 3.86
N LEU A 64 -19.36 -3.16 3.40
CA LEU A 64 -18.13 -3.91 3.67
C LEU A 64 -17.04 -3.48 2.67
N ASN A 65 -15.99 -2.83 3.16
CA ASN A 65 -14.89 -2.33 2.34
C ASN A 65 -13.67 -3.24 2.38
N GLN A 66 -13.36 -3.79 3.55
CA GLN A 66 -12.16 -4.59 3.78
C GLN A 66 -12.47 -5.81 4.66
N VAL A 67 -11.88 -6.95 4.31
CA VAL A 67 -11.85 -8.16 5.15
C VAL A 67 -10.44 -8.72 5.10
N ASP A 68 -9.82 -8.84 6.28
CA ASP A 68 -8.57 -9.55 6.48
C ASP A 68 -8.85 -10.77 7.36
N ILE A 69 -8.59 -11.99 6.86
CA ILE A 69 -8.63 -13.23 7.66
C ILE A 69 -7.22 -13.80 7.70
N ARG A 70 -6.71 -14.00 8.90
CA ARG A 70 -5.40 -14.59 9.17
C ARG A 70 -5.55 -15.79 10.09
N GLY A 71 -4.91 -16.89 9.75
CA GLY A 71 -4.69 -18.01 10.65
C GLY A 71 -3.21 -18.36 10.65
N PHE A 72 -2.66 -18.74 11.79
CA PHE A 72 -1.28 -19.20 11.87
C PHE A 72 -1.10 -20.34 12.88
N ALA A 73 -0.10 -21.17 12.62
CA ALA A 73 0.32 -22.25 13.51
C ALA A 73 1.85 -22.30 13.57
N THR A 74 2.40 -22.37 14.78
CA THR A 74 3.83 -22.54 15.00
C THR A 74 4.22 -24.01 14.99
N THR A 75 5.38 -24.34 14.44
CA THR A 75 5.90 -25.70 14.36
C THR A 75 7.43 -25.70 14.43
N ASN A 76 8.03 -26.83 14.80
CA ASN A 76 9.49 -27.01 14.80
C ASN A 76 9.95 -27.86 13.60
N THR A 77 9.11 -27.94 12.56
CA THR A 77 9.36 -28.76 11.38
C THR A 77 9.30 -27.89 10.14
N ASP A 78 10.35 -27.98 9.33
CA ASP A 78 10.29 -27.46 7.97
C ASP A 78 9.35 -28.35 7.13
N ASP A 79 8.09 -27.94 7.03
CA ASP A 79 7.06 -28.62 6.26
C ASP A 79 6.63 -27.81 5.02
N PRO A 80 7.17 -28.11 3.83
CA PRO A 80 6.80 -27.41 2.59
C PRO A 80 5.38 -27.77 2.11
N THR A 81 4.61 -28.55 2.86
CA THR A 81 3.20 -28.85 2.59
C THR A 81 2.23 -28.11 3.50
N LEU A 82 2.74 -27.30 4.45
CA LEU A 82 1.97 -26.56 5.44
C LEU A 82 1.06 -27.46 6.30
N GLY A 83 1.56 -28.62 6.71
CA GLY A 83 0.77 -29.65 7.38
C GLY A 83 0.19 -29.21 8.73
N THR A 84 0.85 -28.31 9.45
CA THR A 84 0.41 -27.85 10.77
C THR A 84 -0.83 -26.97 10.67
N LEU A 85 -0.81 -25.99 9.77
CA LEU A 85 -1.93 -25.09 9.43
C LEU A 85 -3.08 -25.86 8.79
N ARG A 86 -2.78 -26.89 7.98
CA ARG A 86 -3.79 -27.77 7.39
C ARG A 86 -4.46 -28.69 8.38
N ALA A 87 -3.79 -29.02 9.48
CA ALA A 87 -4.32 -29.90 10.52
C ALA A 87 -4.99 -29.14 11.68
N SER A 88 -4.79 -27.83 11.80
CA SER A 88 -5.22 -27.07 12.98
C SER A 88 -5.64 -25.63 12.67
N GLY A 89 -6.43 -25.06 13.57
CA GLY A 89 -6.88 -23.68 13.47
C GLY A 89 -7.95 -23.45 12.40
N ASP A 90 -8.11 -22.18 12.02
CA ASP A 90 -9.22 -21.70 11.20
C ASP A 90 -9.16 -22.20 9.74
N PHE A 91 -7.97 -22.52 9.24
CA PHE A 91 -7.74 -22.93 7.85
C PHE A 91 -7.75 -24.45 7.66
N ALA A 92 -7.95 -25.24 8.73
CA ALA A 92 -7.86 -26.70 8.68
C ALA A 92 -8.93 -27.36 7.80
N ASN A 93 -10.10 -26.73 7.68
CA ASN A 93 -11.23 -27.27 6.89
C ASN A 93 -11.24 -26.80 5.43
N LEU A 94 -10.27 -25.99 5.01
CA LEU A 94 -10.20 -25.48 3.65
C LEU A 94 -9.74 -26.57 2.67
N ASP A 95 -10.05 -26.39 1.40
CA ASP A 95 -9.62 -27.30 0.34
C ASP A 95 -8.21 -26.97 -0.16
N TRP A 96 -7.22 -27.66 0.39
CA TRP A 96 -5.80 -27.45 0.11
C TRP A 96 -5.28 -28.16 -1.16
N ARG A 97 -6.15 -28.77 -1.97
CA ARG A 97 -5.73 -29.42 -3.22
C ARG A 97 -5.14 -28.38 -4.17
N GLY A 98 -4.00 -28.70 -4.79
CA GLY A 98 -3.33 -27.80 -5.75
C GLY A 98 -2.30 -26.86 -5.13
N LEU A 99 -2.12 -26.85 -3.80
CA LEU A 99 -1.13 -25.99 -3.14
C LEU A 99 0.28 -26.22 -3.70
N GLU A 100 0.91 -25.12 -4.13
CA GLU A 100 2.27 -25.11 -4.64
C GLU A 100 3.09 -23.99 -3.98
N LYS A 101 4.37 -24.27 -3.67
CA LYS A 101 5.35 -23.23 -3.36
C LYS A 101 5.64 -22.46 -4.65
N LYS A 102 5.45 -21.14 -4.64
CA LYS A 102 5.74 -20.27 -5.78
C LYS A 102 7.11 -19.61 -5.67
N GLU A 103 7.38 -19.01 -4.52
CA GLU A 103 8.50 -18.09 -4.34
C GLU A 103 9.03 -18.14 -2.90
N SER A 104 10.23 -17.61 -2.67
CA SER A 104 10.87 -17.43 -1.36
C SER A 104 11.57 -16.09 -1.35
N GLU A 105 11.58 -15.39 -0.23
CA GLU A 105 12.33 -14.15 -0.08
C GLU A 105 12.87 -14.03 1.35
N PRO A 106 14.16 -13.73 1.55
CA PRO A 106 14.66 -13.42 2.87
C PRO A 106 14.28 -12.01 3.33
N ILE A 107 14.08 -11.85 4.64
CA ILE A 107 14.04 -10.54 5.27
C ILE A 107 15.49 -10.10 5.50
N LEU A 108 15.89 -9.02 4.82
CA LEU A 108 17.27 -8.51 4.86
C LEU A 108 17.65 -7.94 6.23
N LEU A 109 16.66 -7.45 6.98
CA LEU A 109 16.87 -6.96 8.33
C LEU A 109 17.03 -8.13 9.31
N ALA A 110 18.17 -8.17 10.01
CA ALA A 110 18.40 -9.14 11.06
C ALA A 110 17.40 -8.98 12.23
N ASN A 111 17.03 -10.09 12.83
CA ASN A 111 16.28 -10.14 14.08
C ASN A 111 17.12 -9.56 15.23
N ALA A 112 16.48 -9.22 16.35
CA ALA A 112 17.15 -8.67 17.52
C ALA A 112 18.23 -9.59 18.13
N ASP A 113 18.17 -10.90 17.86
CA ASP A 113 19.15 -11.90 18.28
C ASP A 113 20.27 -12.14 17.24
N GLY A 114 20.25 -11.41 16.12
CA GLY A 114 21.21 -11.52 15.02
C GLY A 114 20.92 -12.62 14.00
N THR A 115 19.81 -13.36 14.14
CA THR A 115 19.35 -14.33 13.14
C THR A 115 18.57 -13.65 12.02
N TYR A 116 18.20 -14.41 10.99
CA TYR A 116 17.40 -13.94 9.86
C TYR A 116 16.10 -14.74 9.73
N THR A 117 15.22 -14.26 8.86
CA THR A 117 13.94 -14.90 8.57
C THR A 117 13.74 -15.04 7.07
N ASP A 118 13.42 -16.24 6.61
CA ASP A 118 12.97 -16.50 5.24
C ASP A 118 11.45 -16.66 5.21
N ARG A 119 10.81 -16.12 4.18
CA ARG A 119 9.38 -16.25 3.94
C ARG A 119 9.15 -16.96 2.62
N ARG A 120 8.38 -18.04 2.65
CA ARG A 120 8.13 -18.95 1.53
C ARG A 120 6.66 -18.87 1.18
N PHE A 121 6.36 -18.49 -0.05
CA PHE A 121 5.00 -18.17 -0.47
C PHE A 121 4.37 -19.32 -1.24
N PHE A 122 3.11 -19.62 -0.90
CA PHE A 122 2.34 -20.72 -1.47
C PHE A 122 1.01 -20.23 -2.04
N ARG A 123 0.63 -20.78 -3.20
CA ARG A 123 -0.61 -20.46 -3.94
C ARG A 123 -1.29 -21.71 -4.51
N ASP A 124 -2.37 -21.52 -5.25
CA ASP A 124 -3.05 -22.49 -6.12
C ASP A 124 -3.84 -23.58 -5.38
N ALA A 125 -3.98 -23.46 -4.06
CA ALA A 125 -4.94 -24.29 -3.34
C ALA A 125 -6.37 -23.95 -3.81
N ALA A 126 -7.23 -24.97 -3.91
CA ALA A 126 -8.60 -24.79 -4.39
C ALA A 126 -9.36 -23.68 -3.63
N TRP A 127 -9.17 -23.53 -2.31
CA TRP A 127 -9.79 -22.44 -1.55
C TRP A 127 -9.32 -21.02 -1.95
N MET A 128 -8.14 -20.90 -2.56
CA MET A 128 -7.58 -19.63 -3.04
C MET A 128 -8.12 -19.26 -4.43
N GLU A 129 -8.39 -20.26 -5.26
CA GLU A 129 -8.73 -20.10 -6.68
C GLU A 129 -10.24 -20.20 -6.96
N ASP A 130 -10.95 -21.04 -6.20
CA ASP A 130 -12.38 -21.29 -6.39
C ASP A 130 -13.22 -20.06 -6.00
N PRO A 131 -14.31 -19.78 -6.74
CA PRO A 131 -15.19 -18.67 -6.42
C PRO A 131 -15.83 -18.87 -5.05
N SER A 132 -15.69 -17.87 -4.18
CA SER A 132 -16.29 -17.87 -2.85
C SER A 132 -17.02 -16.55 -2.55
N PHE A 133 -17.83 -16.55 -1.50
CA PHE A 133 -18.48 -15.33 -1.01
C PHE A 133 -18.49 -15.27 0.51
N ILE A 134 -18.59 -14.05 1.02
CA ILE A 134 -18.71 -13.74 2.42
C ILE A 134 -20.12 -13.21 2.69
N GLN A 135 -20.72 -13.65 3.79
CA GLN A 135 -21.97 -13.08 4.29
C GLN A 135 -21.76 -12.46 5.66
N ILE A 136 -22.31 -11.26 5.86
CA ILE A 136 -22.25 -10.53 7.13
C ILE A 136 -23.65 -10.15 7.61
N TRP A 137 -23.89 -10.23 8.92
CA TRP A 137 -25.11 -9.74 9.56
C TRP A 137 -24.89 -9.32 11.02
N GLN A 138 -25.84 -8.58 11.59
CA GLN A 138 -25.82 -8.12 12.97
C GLN A 138 -26.58 -9.07 13.89
N VAL A 139 -26.11 -9.19 15.13
CA VAL A 139 -26.75 -9.95 16.22
C VAL A 139 -26.94 -9.11 17.48
N ASP A 140 -27.95 -9.43 18.27
CA ASP A 140 -28.14 -8.88 19.62
C ASP A 140 -27.33 -9.64 20.69
N ALA A 141 -27.45 -9.20 21.95
CA ALA A 141 -26.73 -9.79 23.09
C ALA A 141 -27.12 -11.25 23.37
N SER A 142 -28.25 -11.71 22.85
CA SER A 142 -28.68 -13.11 22.94
C SER A 142 -28.23 -13.94 21.74
N GLY A 143 -27.50 -13.33 20.79
CA GLY A 143 -27.05 -13.96 19.55
C GLY A 143 -28.14 -14.07 18.47
N ASN A 144 -29.29 -13.42 18.63
CA ASN A 144 -30.34 -13.43 17.62
C ASN A 144 -30.01 -12.47 16.49
N ARG A 145 -30.28 -12.85 15.24
CA ARG A 145 -30.06 -11.98 14.08
C ARG A 145 -31.04 -10.80 14.09
N VAL A 146 -30.51 -9.57 13.97
CA VAL A 146 -31.29 -8.31 13.97
C VAL A 146 -31.23 -7.55 12.64
N SER A 147 -30.46 -8.03 11.65
CA SER A 147 -30.37 -7.44 10.31
C SER A 147 -30.58 -8.47 9.20
N ARG A 148 -30.76 -7.98 7.97
CA ARG A 148 -30.54 -8.80 6.77
C ARG A 148 -29.07 -9.20 6.67
N LYS A 149 -28.80 -10.28 5.95
CA LYS A 149 -27.44 -10.62 5.51
C LYS A 149 -27.07 -9.76 4.31
N ILE A 150 -25.84 -9.26 4.30
CA ILE A 150 -25.19 -8.72 3.10
C ILE A 150 -24.27 -9.80 2.55
N THR A 151 -24.17 -9.89 1.24
CA THR A 151 -23.32 -10.88 0.56
C THR A 151 -22.36 -10.15 -0.36
N VAL A 152 -21.07 -10.40 -0.17
CA VAL A 152 -20.01 -9.89 -1.03
C VAL A 152 -19.31 -11.07 -1.70
N TYR A 153 -19.04 -10.95 -2.98
CA TYR A 153 -18.44 -12.00 -3.80
C TYR A 153 -16.94 -11.76 -3.91
N ASN A 154 -16.17 -12.78 -3.53
CA ASN A 154 -14.72 -12.75 -3.68
C ASN A 154 -14.35 -12.94 -5.15
N GLY A 155 -15.12 -13.73 -5.92
CA GLY A 155 -14.79 -14.06 -7.32
C GLY A 155 -13.65 -15.08 -7.42
N THR A 156 -13.08 -15.24 -8.61
CA THR A 156 -11.91 -16.10 -8.87
C THR A 156 -10.63 -15.28 -8.90
N ASP A 157 -9.48 -15.91 -8.67
CA ASP A 157 -8.21 -15.19 -8.76
C ASP A 157 -7.77 -14.93 -10.21
N ASP A 158 -8.13 -15.76 -11.19
CA ASP A 158 -7.67 -15.60 -12.57
C ASP A 158 -8.41 -14.53 -13.39
N ARG A 159 -9.59 -14.09 -12.93
CA ARG A 159 -10.49 -13.24 -13.73
C ARG A 159 -11.26 -12.25 -12.89
N ARG A 160 -11.51 -11.07 -13.47
CA ARG A 160 -12.44 -10.07 -12.92
C ARG A 160 -13.84 -10.31 -13.48
N GLY A 161 -14.74 -10.75 -12.62
CA GLY A 161 -16.18 -10.84 -12.88
C GLY A 161 -16.91 -9.53 -12.58
N PHE A 162 -18.05 -9.34 -13.24
CA PHE A 162 -18.95 -8.20 -12.99
C PHE A 162 -19.52 -8.19 -11.56
N LEU A 163 -19.68 -9.36 -10.95
CA LEU A 163 -20.24 -9.50 -9.59
C LEU A 163 -19.19 -9.39 -8.48
N ASP A 164 -17.90 -9.34 -8.84
CA ASP A 164 -16.81 -9.34 -7.87
C ASP A 164 -16.82 -8.06 -7.06
N SER A 165 -16.86 -8.21 -5.74
CA SER A 165 -17.09 -7.09 -4.83
C SER A 165 -15.81 -6.33 -4.51
N PHE A 166 -14.62 -6.91 -4.65
CA PHE A 166 -13.36 -6.29 -4.23
C PHE A 166 -12.36 -6.15 -5.38
N PHE A 167 -11.62 -5.04 -5.40
CA PHE A 167 -10.51 -4.86 -6.33
C PHE A 167 -9.27 -5.64 -5.90
N ILE A 168 -8.84 -5.49 -4.65
CA ILE A 168 -7.74 -6.28 -4.09
C ILE A 168 -8.31 -7.59 -3.56
N ARG A 169 -7.73 -8.69 -4.04
CA ARG A 169 -8.06 -10.06 -3.66
C ARG A 169 -6.79 -10.86 -3.63
N ARG A 170 -6.39 -11.29 -2.45
CA ARG A 170 -5.14 -12.02 -2.28
C ARG A 170 -5.37 -13.12 -1.26
N LEU A 171 -5.43 -14.35 -1.75
CA LEU A 171 -5.62 -15.56 -0.96
C LEU A 171 -4.36 -16.42 -1.12
N ARG A 172 -3.72 -16.77 -0.01
CA ARG A 172 -2.37 -17.36 -0.03
C ARG A 172 -1.98 -17.97 1.29
N ALA A 173 -0.89 -18.72 1.26
CA ALA A 173 -0.25 -19.20 2.47
C ALA A 173 1.25 -18.90 2.47
N ILE A 174 1.83 -18.84 3.66
CA ILE A 174 3.23 -18.48 3.88
C ILE A 174 3.80 -19.45 4.90
N GLN A 175 5.00 -19.96 4.65
CA GLN A 175 5.83 -20.54 5.69
C GLN A 175 6.93 -19.54 6.05
N TRP A 176 7.07 -19.26 7.32
CA TRP A 176 8.13 -18.47 7.90
C TRP A 176 9.16 -19.43 8.48
N ALA A 177 10.41 -19.30 8.07
CA ALA A 177 11.54 -19.97 8.69
C ALA A 177 12.32 -18.94 9.50
N TYR A 178 12.30 -19.08 10.83
CA TYR A 178 13.05 -18.25 11.76
C TYR A 178 14.40 -18.89 12.09
N ASP A 179 15.26 -18.16 12.81
CA ASP A 179 16.57 -18.64 13.26
C ASP A 179 17.53 -19.00 12.12
N CYS A 180 17.37 -18.37 10.95
CA CYS A 180 18.29 -18.54 9.84
C CYS A 180 19.65 -17.92 10.19
N ALA A 181 20.75 -18.58 9.83
CA ALA A 181 22.11 -18.14 10.13
C ALA A 181 22.54 -16.94 9.27
N ALA A 182 21.99 -16.84 8.06
CA ALA A 182 22.18 -15.75 7.11
C ALA A 182 20.88 -15.55 6.31
N PRO A 183 20.71 -14.43 5.59
CA PRO A 183 19.55 -14.23 4.71
C PRO A 183 19.32 -15.41 3.75
N ASP A 184 20.38 -15.99 3.22
CA ASP A 184 20.36 -17.09 2.24
C ASP A 184 20.56 -18.48 2.87
N ASP A 185 20.72 -18.60 4.19
CA ASP A 185 20.96 -19.87 4.89
C ASP A 185 20.00 -20.09 6.06
N CYS A 186 18.96 -20.88 5.80
CA CYS A 186 18.01 -21.38 6.80
C CYS A 186 18.24 -22.86 7.18
N SER A 187 19.43 -23.42 6.93
CA SER A 187 19.75 -24.81 7.34
C SER A 187 19.76 -25.00 8.87
N THR A 188 19.91 -23.90 9.62
CA THR A 188 19.87 -23.85 11.08
C THR A 188 18.48 -23.57 11.66
N ALA A 189 17.48 -23.28 10.82
CA ALA A 189 16.15 -22.88 11.27
C ALA A 189 15.50 -23.99 12.10
N THR A 190 15.06 -23.65 13.32
CA THR A 190 14.37 -24.59 14.22
C THR A 190 12.95 -24.20 14.56
N ASN A 191 12.60 -22.94 14.30
CA ASN A 191 11.29 -22.38 14.57
C ASN A 191 10.64 -21.95 13.26
N PHE A 192 9.42 -22.43 13.04
CA PHE A 192 8.65 -22.13 11.84
C PHE A 192 7.24 -21.68 12.21
N MET A 193 6.65 -20.86 11.35
CA MET A 193 5.24 -20.52 11.41
C MET A 193 4.62 -20.75 10.04
N GLU A 194 3.49 -21.43 10.01
CA GLU A 194 2.67 -21.58 8.82
C GLU A 194 1.48 -20.64 8.94
N GLU A 195 1.25 -19.81 7.93
CA GLU A 195 0.26 -18.74 7.92
C GLU A 195 -0.66 -18.87 6.70
N GLY A 196 -1.97 -18.73 6.90
CA GLY A 196 -2.98 -18.60 5.85
C GLY A 196 -3.57 -17.19 5.87
N LEU A 197 -3.78 -16.62 4.69
CA LEU A 197 -4.21 -15.23 4.52
C LEU A 197 -5.31 -15.10 3.48
N VAL A 198 -6.34 -14.31 3.81
CA VAL A 198 -7.36 -13.78 2.91
C VAL A 198 -7.38 -12.27 3.07
N GLU A 199 -7.04 -11.54 2.00
CA GLU A 199 -7.06 -10.07 1.97
C GLU A 199 -8.01 -9.62 0.86
N LEU A 200 -9.14 -9.02 1.24
CA LEU A 200 -10.16 -8.51 0.35
C LEU A 200 -10.34 -7.02 0.63
N ARG A 201 -10.06 -6.14 -0.33
CA ARG A 201 -10.05 -4.69 -0.09
C ARG A 201 -10.57 -3.89 -1.27
N ASN A 202 -11.03 -2.70 -0.94
CA ASN A 202 -11.52 -1.67 -1.84
C ASN A 202 -12.73 -2.18 -2.60
N THR A 203 -13.90 -2.07 -1.96
CA THR A 203 -15.13 -2.53 -2.57
C THR A 203 -15.39 -1.80 -3.88
N ARG A 204 -15.99 -2.52 -4.84
CA ARG A 204 -16.51 -1.99 -6.10
C ARG A 204 -18.03 -1.76 -6.01
N ASN A 205 -18.67 -2.18 -4.92
CA ASN A 205 -20.11 -2.04 -4.71
C ASN A 205 -20.39 -1.53 -3.30
N SER A 206 -20.42 -0.21 -3.15
CA SER A 206 -20.76 0.48 -1.90
C SER A 206 -22.27 0.60 -1.66
N LEU A 207 -23.10 0.30 -2.66
CA LEU A 207 -24.56 0.42 -2.56
C LEU A 207 -25.17 -0.69 -1.69
N ASP A 208 -24.56 -1.89 -1.65
CA ASP A 208 -24.97 -2.94 -0.72
C ASP A 208 -24.50 -2.63 0.72
N SER A 209 -25.32 -1.83 1.39
CA SER A 209 -25.04 -1.24 2.69
C SER A 209 -26.08 -1.63 3.73
N PHE A 210 -25.74 -1.39 5.00
CA PHE A 210 -26.57 -1.65 6.17
C PHE A 210 -26.43 -0.56 7.21
N LYS A 211 -27.50 -0.32 7.95
CA LYS A 211 -27.49 0.53 9.14
C LYS A 211 -27.27 -0.33 10.39
N ILE A 212 -26.42 0.12 11.30
CA ILE A 212 -26.27 -0.51 12.61
C ILE A 212 -27.57 -0.38 13.40
N ARG A 213 -28.07 -1.50 13.92
CA ARG A 213 -29.31 -1.57 14.70
C ARG A 213 -29.03 -1.16 16.14
N PRO A 214 -29.91 -0.39 16.79
CA PRO A 214 -29.71 0.04 18.17
C PRO A 214 -29.51 -1.10 19.18
N ASN A 215 -30.03 -2.29 18.89
CA ASN A 215 -29.91 -3.48 19.74
C ASN A 215 -28.82 -4.46 19.27
N ALA A 216 -28.02 -4.11 18.25
CA ALA A 216 -26.89 -4.94 17.83
C ALA A 216 -25.74 -4.82 18.83
N THR A 217 -25.17 -5.96 19.21
CA THR A 217 -23.98 -6.05 20.09
C THR A 217 -22.88 -6.90 19.47
N GLY A 218 -23.10 -7.39 18.24
CA GLY A 218 -22.08 -8.09 17.48
C GLY A 218 -22.38 -8.12 15.99
N LEU A 219 -21.34 -8.37 15.20
CA LEU A 219 -21.43 -8.80 13.82
C LEU A 219 -21.09 -10.29 13.73
N ARG A 220 -21.70 -10.98 12.78
CA ARG A 220 -21.34 -12.35 12.42
C ARG A 220 -21.00 -12.42 10.94
N MET A 221 -19.99 -13.20 10.62
CA MET A 221 -19.53 -13.43 9.26
C MET A 221 -19.39 -14.92 8.98
N THR A 222 -19.78 -15.35 7.78
CA THR A 222 -19.48 -16.69 7.25
C THR A 222 -18.80 -16.55 5.90
N TRP A 223 -17.87 -17.44 5.61
CA TRP A 223 -17.18 -17.54 4.33
C TRP A 223 -17.39 -18.92 3.73
N THR A 224 -17.81 -19.01 2.48
CA THR A 224 -18.16 -20.31 1.88
C THR A 224 -17.00 -21.26 1.67
N ALA A 225 -15.77 -20.77 1.58
CA ALA A 225 -14.61 -21.67 1.48
C ALA A 225 -14.32 -22.39 2.81
N ASN A 226 -14.76 -21.82 3.94
CA ASN A 226 -14.65 -22.44 5.27
C ASN A 226 -16.03 -22.83 5.82
N PRO A 227 -16.70 -23.84 5.24
CA PRO A 227 -18.07 -24.18 5.61
C PRO A 227 -18.18 -24.63 7.07
N GLY A 228 -19.18 -24.12 7.77
CA GLY A 228 -19.44 -24.45 9.18
C GLY A 228 -18.78 -23.51 10.19
N THR A 229 -17.84 -22.67 9.75
CA THR A 229 -17.24 -21.63 10.60
C THR A 229 -18.09 -20.36 10.56
N THR A 230 -18.32 -19.76 11.74
CA THR A 230 -18.91 -18.44 11.88
C THR A 230 -17.99 -17.58 12.73
N TYR A 231 -17.53 -16.47 12.16
CA TYR A 231 -16.71 -15.48 12.85
C TYR A 231 -17.63 -14.50 13.57
N GLU A 232 -17.33 -14.23 14.83
CA GLU A 232 -18.08 -13.26 15.65
C GLU A 232 -17.17 -12.08 15.97
N PHE A 233 -17.71 -10.87 15.77
CA PHE A 233 -17.04 -9.61 16.08
C PHE A 233 -17.87 -8.91 17.15
N PRO A 234 -17.34 -8.75 18.37
CA PRO A 234 -17.98 -7.89 19.37
C PRO A 234 -18.19 -6.49 18.80
N LEU A 235 -19.39 -5.93 18.96
CA LEU A 235 -19.72 -4.61 18.43
C LEU A 235 -20.00 -3.63 19.58
N GLU A 236 -19.18 -2.60 19.67
CA GLU A 236 -19.45 -1.44 20.51
C GLU A 236 -20.11 -0.33 19.69
N GLN A 237 -21.18 0.26 20.21
CA GLN A 237 -21.85 1.41 19.59
C GLN A 237 -21.56 2.69 20.38
N VAL A 238 -20.72 3.55 19.82
CA VAL A 238 -20.32 4.83 20.42
C VAL A 238 -21.38 5.88 20.09
N ALA A 239 -22.06 6.41 21.10
CA ALA A 239 -23.16 7.35 20.91
C ALA A 239 -22.69 8.74 20.43
N ASN A 240 -21.62 9.25 21.03
CA ASN A 240 -21.03 10.55 20.74
C ASN A 240 -19.51 10.37 20.59
N PRO A 241 -19.02 9.92 19.43
CA PRO A 241 -17.58 9.80 19.22
C PRO A 241 -16.93 11.18 19.24
N GLU A 242 -15.70 11.24 19.75
CA GLU A 242 -14.92 12.48 19.84
C GLU A 242 -14.61 13.06 18.47
N PHE A 243 -14.22 12.20 17.52
CA PHE A 243 -13.88 12.57 16.16
C PHE A 243 -14.93 12.07 15.17
N ASP A 244 -14.96 12.70 14.01
CA ASP A 244 -15.71 12.22 12.87
C ASP A 244 -15.00 11.08 12.14
N TYR A 245 -15.71 10.38 11.25
CA TYR A 245 -15.10 9.52 10.22
C TYR A 245 -14.37 10.36 9.18
N GLY A 246 -13.66 9.72 8.24
CA GLY A 246 -12.86 10.40 7.22
C GLY A 246 -11.45 10.75 7.69
N PHE A 247 -10.58 11.17 6.77
CA PHE A 247 -9.19 11.50 7.11
C PHE A 247 -8.61 12.49 6.11
N ASN A 248 -8.21 13.65 6.62
CA ASN A 248 -7.62 14.74 5.87
C ASN A 248 -6.23 15.09 6.42
N ILE A 249 -5.38 15.60 5.53
CA ILE A 249 -4.03 16.02 5.83
C ILE A 249 -3.85 17.40 5.19
N ASP A 250 -3.53 18.41 6.00
CA ASP A 250 -3.05 19.70 5.47
C ASP A 250 -1.54 19.79 5.63
N ILE A 251 -0.88 20.44 4.67
CA ILE A 251 0.53 20.78 4.70
C ILE A 251 0.66 22.28 4.48
N ASP A 252 1.15 22.99 5.49
CA ASP A 252 1.29 24.44 5.46
C ASP A 252 2.78 24.83 5.56
N PRO A 253 3.36 25.54 4.58
CA PRO A 253 4.71 26.08 4.73
C PRO A 253 4.72 27.19 5.78
N LEU A 254 5.51 27.01 6.85
CA LEU A 254 5.71 28.00 7.90
C LEU A 254 6.83 28.99 7.57
N THR A 255 7.88 28.52 6.88
CA THR A 255 8.90 29.42 6.32
C THR A 255 8.30 30.11 5.10
N PRO A 256 8.17 31.45 5.05
CA PRO A 256 7.67 32.12 3.86
C PRO A 256 8.74 32.13 2.75
N PRO A 257 8.34 32.17 1.46
CA PRO A 257 9.26 32.41 0.36
C PRO A 257 10.03 33.72 0.51
N GLY A 258 11.17 33.82 -0.16
CA GLY A 258 12.00 35.02 -0.17
C GLY A 258 11.32 36.24 -0.83
N PRO A 259 11.99 37.41 -0.88
CA PRO A 259 11.44 38.64 -1.44
C PRO A 259 10.97 38.54 -2.90
N HIS A 260 11.46 37.54 -3.64
CA HIS A 260 11.09 37.28 -5.03
C HIS A 260 9.83 36.41 -5.20
N GLY A 261 9.27 35.88 -4.10
CA GLY A 261 8.06 35.05 -4.09
C GLY A 261 8.32 33.55 -4.27
N TYR A 262 9.58 33.11 -4.31
CA TYR A 262 10.01 31.71 -4.35
C TYR A 262 11.10 31.45 -3.30
N TYR A 263 11.41 30.19 -3.01
CA TYR A 263 12.53 29.78 -2.15
C TYR A 263 13.83 29.73 -2.95
N GLU A 264 14.94 30.18 -2.38
CA GLU A 264 16.25 30.09 -3.03
C GLU A 264 16.88 28.70 -2.79
N PRO A 265 17.71 28.19 -3.72
CA PRO A 265 18.59 27.05 -3.43
C PRO A 265 19.39 27.27 -2.14
N GLY A 266 19.43 26.27 -1.26
CA GLY A 266 20.02 26.36 0.08
C GLY A 266 19.05 26.75 1.20
N ASP A 267 17.80 27.14 0.89
CA ASP A 267 16.81 27.47 1.91
C ASP A 267 16.37 26.23 2.71
N SER A 268 16.22 26.40 4.03
CA SER A 268 15.52 25.45 4.90
C SER A 268 14.06 25.85 5.05
N ILE A 269 13.15 24.95 4.68
CA ILE A 269 11.72 25.20 4.64
C ILE A 269 11.03 24.33 5.68
N THR A 270 10.47 24.97 6.71
CA THR A 270 9.67 24.30 7.73
C THR A 270 8.22 24.24 7.29
N PHE A 271 7.62 23.07 7.43
CA PHE A 271 6.21 22.81 7.18
C PHE A 271 5.52 22.40 8.47
N GLN A 272 4.24 22.73 8.59
CA GLN A 272 3.35 22.16 9.58
C GLN A 272 2.40 21.17 8.91
N VAL A 273 2.19 20.02 9.56
CA VAL A 273 1.12 19.09 9.24
C VAL A 273 -0.08 19.32 10.16
N SER A 274 -1.27 19.22 9.59
CA SER A 274 -2.52 19.16 10.34
C SER A 274 -3.30 17.91 9.96
N LEU A 275 -3.41 16.94 10.87
CA LEU A 275 -4.22 15.75 10.64
C LEU A 275 -5.66 16.02 11.11
N ARG A 276 -6.65 15.72 10.26
CA ARG A 276 -8.05 16.06 10.53
C ARG A 276 -9.02 14.92 10.24
N ASP A 277 -10.17 14.96 10.91
CA ASP A 277 -11.32 14.13 10.55
C ASP A 277 -12.08 14.71 9.33
N GLY A 278 -13.13 14.01 8.87
CA GLY A 278 -13.97 14.46 7.76
C GLY A 278 -14.79 15.71 8.08
N SER A 279 -14.97 16.07 9.35
CA SER A 279 -15.56 17.35 9.74
C SER A 279 -14.55 18.50 9.76
N GLY A 280 -13.27 18.24 9.46
CA GLY A 280 -12.20 19.22 9.48
C GLY A 280 -11.65 19.54 10.89
N ASN A 281 -12.04 18.78 11.93
CA ASN A 281 -11.47 18.95 13.26
C ASN A 281 -10.06 18.36 13.30
N ARG A 282 -9.11 19.03 13.98
CA ARG A 282 -7.78 18.44 14.20
C ARG A 282 -7.91 17.18 15.07
N LEU A 283 -7.10 16.18 14.75
CA LEU A 283 -6.95 14.94 15.52
C LEU A 283 -6.00 15.09 16.72
N HIS A 284 -5.22 16.17 16.76
CA HIS A 284 -4.22 16.44 17.79
C HIS A 284 -4.07 17.94 18.03
N GLU A 285 -3.52 18.29 19.19
CA GLU A 285 -3.18 19.67 19.55
C GLU A 285 -2.09 20.24 18.63
N TYR A 286 -2.05 21.57 18.51
CA TYR A 286 -1.03 22.26 17.73
C TYR A 286 0.38 22.02 18.31
N GLY A 287 1.35 21.73 17.46
CA GLY A 287 2.75 21.54 17.85
C GLY A 287 3.06 20.15 18.40
N SER A 288 2.09 19.22 18.41
CA SER A 288 2.28 17.88 18.95
C SER A 288 1.60 16.83 18.07
N LEU A 289 2.29 15.72 17.86
CA LEU A 289 1.71 14.47 17.38
C LEU A 289 1.83 13.41 18.49
N PRO A 290 1.03 12.33 18.48
CA PRO A 290 1.23 11.20 19.37
C PRO A 290 2.65 10.64 19.25
N THR A 291 3.23 10.19 20.36
CA THR A 291 4.53 9.49 20.30
C THR A 291 4.38 8.15 19.58
N TYR A 292 5.49 7.55 19.16
CA TYR A 292 5.42 6.23 18.53
C TYR A 292 4.82 5.19 19.48
N ALA A 293 5.25 5.22 20.75
CA ALA A 293 4.74 4.36 21.82
C ALA A 293 3.23 4.55 22.03
N ASP A 294 2.71 5.78 21.93
CA ASP A 294 1.30 6.04 22.14
C ASP A 294 0.43 5.27 21.12
N VAL A 295 0.88 5.27 19.87
CA VAL A 295 0.19 4.61 18.75
C VAL A 295 0.36 3.09 18.80
N VAL A 296 1.58 2.58 18.96
CA VAL A 296 1.83 1.12 18.86
C VAL A 296 1.43 0.34 20.11
N PHE A 297 1.29 1.00 21.26
CA PHE A 297 0.82 0.39 22.50
C PHE A 297 -0.63 0.76 22.86
N GLY A 298 -1.34 1.47 21.98
CA GLY A 298 -2.79 1.63 22.03
C GLY A 298 -3.31 2.60 23.09
N VAL A 299 -2.60 3.71 23.34
CA VAL A 299 -3.08 4.81 24.20
C VAL A 299 -3.53 6.04 23.40
N GLU A 300 -3.63 5.89 22.08
CA GLU A 300 -4.13 6.94 21.18
C GLU A 300 -5.49 6.58 20.56
N ASP A 301 -6.47 7.48 20.73
CA ASP A 301 -7.88 7.31 20.41
C ASP A 301 -8.27 7.91 19.03
N SER A 302 -7.46 8.81 18.45
CA SER A 302 -7.78 9.45 17.16
C SER A 302 -7.74 8.49 15.96
N GLY A 303 -7.04 7.35 16.12
CA GLY A 303 -6.89 6.32 15.09
C GLY A 303 -5.73 6.53 14.13
N ILE A 304 -4.89 7.56 14.32
CA ILE A 304 -3.65 7.75 13.53
C ILE A 304 -2.78 6.50 13.64
N GLN A 305 -2.10 6.13 12.56
CA GLN A 305 -1.20 4.98 12.52
C GLN A 305 0.22 5.40 12.11
N TYR A 306 1.21 4.68 12.65
CA TYR A 306 2.63 4.78 12.30
C TYR A 306 3.17 3.45 11.77
N TYR A 307 4.43 3.47 11.33
CA TYR A 307 5.13 2.30 10.81
C TYR A 307 4.97 1.10 11.74
N ASN A 308 4.48 -0.03 11.22
CA ASN A 308 4.11 -1.19 12.04
C ASN A 308 4.82 -2.50 11.63
N ALA A 309 5.74 -2.45 10.65
CA ALA A 309 6.31 -3.67 10.08
C ALA A 309 7.23 -4.44 11.04
N PHE A 310 7.70 -3.82 12.14
CA PHE A 310 8.41 -4.52 13.21
C PHE A 310 7.52 -5.55 13.95
N PHE A 311 6.22 -5.32 13.99
CA PHE A 311 5.25 -6.19 14.67
C PHE A 311 4.45 -7.04 13.68
N ASP A 312 4.26 -6.53 12.46
CA ASP A 312 3.47 -7.18 11.41
C ASP A 312 4.18 -7.05 10.04
N ALA A 313 5.28 -7.80 9.87
CA ALA A 313 6.17 -7.74 8.71
C ALA A 313 5.42 -7.94 7.38
N SER A 314 5.53 -6.99 6.45
CA SER A 314 4.74 -7.00 5.21
C SER A 314 5.53 -7.40 3.96
N ALA A 315 4.84 -7.64 2.84
CA ALA A 315 5.45 -7.95 1.54
C ALA A 315 4.65 -7.30 0.40
N THR A 316 5.34 -6.64 -0.54
CA THR A 316 4.79 -5.79 -1.63
C THR A 316 3.58 -6.40 -2.36
N TYR A 317 3.65 -7.69 -2.68
CA TYR A 317 2.50 -8.45 -3.17
C TYR A 317 2.00 -9.42 -2.11
N TRP A 318 2.90 -10.19 -1.52
CA TRP A 318 2.64 -11.44 -0.81
C TRP A 318 2.04 -11.34 0.59
N ARG A 319 2.01 -10.16 1.24
CA ARG A 319 1.46 -10.08 2.61
C ARG A 319 1.12 -8.66 3.02
N ARG A 320 -0.17 -8.38 3.23
CA ARG A 320 -0.74 -7.25 3.98
C ARG A 320 0.05 -5.92 3.94
N LYS A 321 0.58 -5.51 2.77
CA LYS A 321 1.43 -4.30 2.65
C LYS A 321 0.75 -3.04 3.17
N HIS A 322 -0.57 -3.01 3.14
CA HIS A 322 -1.38 -1.93 3.67
C HIS A 322 -1.22 -1.75 5.19
N ARG A 323 -0.87 -2.79 5.94
CA ARG A 323 -0.67 -2.77 7.39
C ARG A 323 0.64 -2.11 7.81
N GLU A 324 1.52 -1.77 6.87
CA GLU A 324 2.77 -1.07 7.16
C GLU A 324 2.54 0.32 7.76
N ARG A 325 1.46 1.02 7.36
CA ARG A 325 0.86 2.15 8.09
C ARG A 325 1.77 3.37 8.39
N MET A 326 2.71 3.70 7.49
CA MET A 326 3.59 4.87 7.67
C MET A 326 2.87 6.22 7.60
N LEU A 327 3.24 7.13 8.50
CA LEU A 327 3.08 8.58 8.34
C LEU A 327 4.44 9.15 7.87
N MET A 328 4.47 9.68 6.65
CA MET A 328 5.72 10.02 5.96
C MET A 328 5.51 11.27 5.11
N ALA A 329 6.48 12.18 5.12
CA ALA A 329 6.56 13.32 4.24
C ALA A 329 7.79 13.24 3.32
N GLN A 330 7.71 13.87 2.16
CA GLN A 330 8.83 14.05 1.24
C GLN A 330 8.80 15.42 0.59
N ILE A 331 9.95 15.84 0.07
CA ILE A 331 10.08 16.81 -1.01
C ILE A 331 10.76 16.12 -2.20
N ILE A 332 10.30 16.40 -3.42
CA ILE A 332 10.92 15.93 -4.66
C ILE A 332 10.83 16.98 -5.76
N GLY A 333 11.90 17.15 -6.54
CA GLY A 333 11.88 18.03 -7.71
C GLY A 333 13.25 18.39 -8.30
N PRO A 334 13.25 19.31 -9.28
CA PRO A 334 12.06 20.02 -9.78
C PRO A 334 11.17 19.11 -10.65
N ASN A 335 9.91 19.49 -10.86
CA ASN A 335 8.87 18.65 -11.47
C ASN A 335 9.32 18.04 -12.81
N GLN A 336 9.93 18.84 -13.69
CA GLN A 336 10.36 18.43 -15.02
C GLN A 336 11.38 17.27 -15.02
N ASP A 337 12.09 17.07 -13.91
CA ASP A 337 13.16 16.09 -13.78
C ASP A 337 12.74 14.86 -12.95
N ILE A 338 11.51 14.84 -12.43
CA ILE A 338 11.02 13.74 -11.60
C ILE A 338 11.10 12.42 -12.36
N GLN A 339 11.88 11.50 -11.82
CA GLN A 339 12.10 10.16 -12.35
C GLN A 339 12.34 9.16 -11.21
N PRO A 340 12.29 7.84 -11.46
CA PRO A 340 12.59 6.84 -10.44
C PRO A 340 14.02 7.00 -9.90
N ILE A 341 14.15 7.12 -8.57
CA ILE A 341 15.41 7.15 -7.84
C ILE A 341 15.95 5.72 -7.73
N ARG A 342 17.27 5.59 -7.87
CA ARG A 342 17.96 4.28 -7.93
C ARG A 342 19.13 4.20 -6.95
N SER A 343 19.57 5.33 -6.41
CA SER A 343 20.41 5.36 -5.23
C SER A 343 19.74 4.61 -4.08
N ILE A 344 20.47 3.69 -3.46
CA ILE A 344 19.99 2.93 -2.32
C ILE A 344 20.17 3.78 -1.06
N ALA A 345 19.10 3.98 -0.30
CA ALA A 345 19.18 4.54 1.04
C ALA A 345 19.58 3.42 2.01
N PRO A 346 20.81 3.41 2.55
CA PRO A 346 21.28 2.31 3.37
C PRO A 346 20.62 2.37 4.76
N LEU A 347 20.64 1.27 5.54
CA LEU A 347 19.95 1.23 6.83
C LEU A 347 20.47 2.29 7.81
N GLU A 348 21.75 2.65 7.71
CA GLU A 348 22.42 3.60 8.59
C GLU A 348 21.78 4.99 8.58
N VAL A 349 21.20 5.43 7.45
CA VAL A 349 20.52 6.73 7.38
C VAL A 349 19.25 6.74 8.25
N PHE A 350 18.61 5.59 8.48
CA PHE A 350 17.44 5.50 9.36
C PHE A 350 17.81 5.48 10.86
N LEU A 351 19.10 5.34 11.17
CA LEU A 351 19.63 5.23 12.53
C LEU A 351 20.50 6.42 12.92
N ASP A 352 20.70 7.37 12.01
CA ASP A 352 21.54 8.52 12.26
C ASP A 352 20.84 9.56 13.15
N ALA A 353 21.47 10.70 13.37
CA ALA A 353 20.93 11.74 14.25
C ALA A 353 20.04 12.76 13.50
N GLN A 354 19.88 12.65 12.19
CA GLN A 354 19.05 13.53 11.39
C GLN A 354 17.57 13.15 11.53
N ASP A 355 16.72 14.15 11.34
CA ASP A 355 15.27 13.94 11.29
C ASP A 355 14.77 13.71 9.85
N THR A 356 15.61 14.02 8.86
CA THR A 356 15.31 13.94 7.43
C THR A 356 16.46 13.33 6.64
N GLU A 357 16.13 12.61 5.57
CA GLU A 357 17.09 11.84 4.79
C GLU A 357 17.02 12.18 3.30
N VAL A 358 18.18 12.54 2.73
CA VAL A 358 18.30 12.76 1.28
C VAL A 358 18.42 11.41 0.57
N VAL A 359 17.40 11.07 -0.21
CA VAL A 359 17.29 9.79 -0.94
C VAL A 359 17.48 9.93 -2.44
N GLY A 360 17.22 11.11 -3.00
CA GLY A 360 17.51 11.43 -4.40
C GLY A 360 18.53 12.54 -4.49
N ARG A 361 19.62 12.31 -5.24
CA ARG A 361 20.67 13.30 -5.46
C ARG A 361 20.70 13.72 -6.93
N PRO A 362 20.58 15.01 -7.29
CA PRO A 362 20.59 15.45 -8.70
C PRO A 362 21.77 14.90 -9.50
N GLU A 363 22.97 14.88 -8.91
CA GLU A 363 24.20 14.44 -9.56
C GLU A 363 24.29 12.93 -9.82
N VAL A 364 23.44 12.11 -9.18
CA VAL A 364 23.42 10.65 -9.32
C VAL A 364 22.11 10.17 -9.96
N ASP A 365 20.98 10.62 -9.43
CA ASP A 365 19.64 10.18 -9.80
C ASP A 365 18.98 11.11 -10.83
N GLY A 366 19.57 12.28 -11.10
CA GLY A 366 18.97 13.29 -11.97
C GLY A 366 17.77 14.00 -11.36
N VAL A 367 17.50 13.81 -10.06
CA VAL A 367 16.42 14.47 -9.32
C VAL A 367 16.81 14.59 -7.85
N TYR A 368 16.39 15.66 -7.18
CA TYR A 368 16.51 15.77 -5.72
C TYR A 368 15.28 15.19 -5.04
N SER A 369 15.49 14.41 -3.98
CA SER A 369 14.44 14.05 -3.05
C SER A 369 14.97 13.88 -1.64
N GLU A 370 14.19 14.36 -0.67
CA GLU A 370 14.43 14.18 0.75
C GLU A 370 13.12 13.74 1.42
N PHE A 371 13.21 12.88 2.43
CA PHE A 371 12.03 12.40 3.16
C PHE A 371 12.20 12.48 4.66
N THR A 372 11.08 12.38 5.37
CA THR A 372 11.04 12.19 6.82
C THR A 372 9.87 11.29 7.20
N LEU A 373 10.03 10.54 8.28
CA LEU A 373 8.92 9.86 8.96
C LEU A 373 8.42 10.77 10.09
N LEU A 374 7.17 10.62 10.48
CA LEU A 374 6.61 11.32 11.63
C LEU A 374 6.06 10.27 12.61
N PRO A 375 6.76 9.94 13.72
CA PRO A 375 8.03 10.50 14.19
C PRO A 375 9.23 10.20 13.29
N PRO A 376 10.35 10.95 13.40
CA PRO A 376 11.53 10.75 12.58
C PRO A 376 12.10 9.33 12.61
N ALA A 377 12.80 8.94 11.54
CA ALA A 377 13.27 7.57 11.35
C ALA A 377 14.18 7.09 12.49
N ASN A 378 15.05 7.96 12.99
CA ASN A 378 15.93 7.70 14.14
C ASN A 378 15.17 7.38 15.44
N VAL A 379 13.93 7.86 15.60
CA VAL A 379 13.04 7.51 16.71
C VAL A 379 12.44 6.13 16.48
N ILE A 380 11.86 5.90 15.30
CA ILE A 380 11.16 4.67 14.94
C ILE A 380 12.12 3.48 14.90
N PHE A 381 13.17 3.56 14.09
CA PHE A 381 14.17 2.51 13.93
C PHE A 381 15.09 2.45 15.14
N GLY A 382 15.55 3.60 15.65
CA GLY A 382 16.39 3.61 16.85
C GLY A 382 15.70 2.97 18.06
N GLY A 383 14.39 3.12 18.20
CA GLY A 383 13.65 2.43 19.26
C GLY A 383 13.44 0.93 19.04
N ALA A 384 13.46 0.44 17.80
CA ALA A 384 13.39 -0.99 17.51
C ALA A 384 14.67 -1.74 17.90
N PHE A 385 15.82 -1.06 17.88
CA PHE A 385 17.13 -1.64 18.19
C PHE A 385 17.72 -1.21 19.55
N ALA A 386 17.08 -0.26 20.25
CA ALA A 386 17.51 0.20 21.56
C ALA A 386 16.89 -0.65 22.70
N PRO A 387 17.68 -1.09 23.70
CA PRO A 387 17.13 -1.78 24.87
C PRO A 387 16.03 -0.96 25.56
N GLY A 388 14.87 -1.59 25.78
CA GLY A 388 13.72 -0.96 26.43
C GLY A 388 12.97 0.07 25.57
N ASN A 389 13.27 0.15 24.26
CA ASN A 389 12.56 0.95 23.27
C ASN A 389 12.45 2.44 23.63
N THR A 390 13.45 2.97 24.36
CA THR A 390 13.38 4.32 24.94
C THR A 390 13.12 5.46 23.93
N PRO A 391 13.64 5.42 22.68
CA PRO A 391 13.28 6.41 21.67
C PRO A 391 11.79 6.50 21.37
N TRP A 392 11.03 5.40 21.42
CA TRP A 392 9.59 5.40 21.05
C TRP A 392 8.72 6.29 21.93
N PHE A 393 9.20 6.67 23.12
CA PHE A 393 8.50 7.56 24.06
C PHE A 393 8.89 9.04 23.91
N GLN A 394 9.76 9.36 22.94
CA GLN A 394 10.14 10.75 22.69
C GLN A 394 8.94 11.54 22.14
N PRO A 395 8.75 12.80 22.56
CA PRO A 395 7.72 13.67 22.01
C PRO A 395 7.82 13.77 20.50
N ASN A 396 6.68 13.71 19.82
CA ASN A 396 6.59 13.94 18.38
C ASN A 396 5.93 15.30 18.12
N VAL A 397 6.37 16.00 17.08
CA VAL A 397 5.89 17.35 16.73
C VAL A 397 5.21 17.33 15.38
N ASP A 398 4.28 18.26 15.16
CA ASP A 398 3.54 18.38 13.90
C ASP A 398 4.26 19.25 12.86
N THR A 399 5.59 19.36 12.95
CA THR A 399 6.41 20.14 12.02
C THR A 399 7.62 19.35 11.55
N PHE A 400 8.03 19.56 10.31
CA PHE A 400 9.27 19.04 9.74
C PHE A 400 9.95 20.10 8.87
N THR A 401 11.26 19.96 8.65
CA THR A 401 12.03 20.93 7.86
C THR A 401 12.84 20.18 6.81
N PHE A 402 12.69 20.56 5.55
CA PHE A 402 13.55 20.09 4.46
C PHE A 402 14.55 21.18 4.08
N THR A 403 15.72 20.78 3.57
CA THR A 403 16.73 21.73 3.09
C THR A 403 16.91 21.59 1.59
N VAL A 404 16.50 22.61 0.84
CA VAL A 404 16.70 22.66 -0.60
C VAL A 404 18.21 22.68 -0.88
N PRO A 405 18.74 21.82 -1.77
CA PRO A 405 20.18 21.80 -2.08
C PRO A 405 20.67 23.14 -2.61
N GLU A 406 21.93 23.50 -2.33
CA GLU A 406 22.55 24.73 -2.89
C GLU A 406 22.60 24.72 -4.43
N ASN A 407 22.62 23.53 -5.04
CA ASN A 407 22.63 23.30 -6.48
C ASN A 407 21.25 22.92 -7.04
N ALA A 408 20.16 23.18 -6.32
CA ALA A 408 18.82 22.90 -6.79
C ALA A 408 18.51 23.64 -8.11
N GLU A 409 17.99 22.91 -9.08
CA GLU A 409 17.56 23.51 -10.34
C GLU A 409 16.25 24.30 -10.15
N PRO A 410 16.07 25.46 -10.82
CA PRO A 410 14.83 26.22 -10.70
C PRO A 410 13.60 25.46 -11.21
N GLY A 411 12.48 25.52 -10.47
CA GLY A 411 11.18 24.99 -10.90
C GLY A 411 10.19 24.77 -9.76
N SER A 412 9.11 24.05 -10.07
CA SER A 412 8.13 23.53 -9.09
C SER A 412 8.70 22.31 -8.37
N TYR A 413 8.55 22.24 -7.05
CA TYR A 413 8.88 21.06 -6.23
C TYR A 413 7.63 20.58 -5.51
N LYS A 414 7.44 19.26 -5.44
CA LYS A 414 6.30 18.64 -4.76
C LYS A 414 6.67 18.29 -3.33
N VAL A 415 5.88 18.77 -2.37
CA VAL A 415 5.93 18.34 -0.97
C VAL A 415 4.71 17.47 -0.71
N THR A 416 4.94 16.22 -0.37
CA THR A 416 3.87 15.21 -0.24
C THR A 416 3.90 14.58 1.13
N LEU A 417 2.75 14.43 1.77
CA LEU A 417 2.58 13.70 3.01
C LEU A 417 1.54 12.60 2.81
N LYS A 418 1.89 11.37 3.20
CA LYS A 418 0.96 10.24 3.24
C LYS A 418 0.77 9.75 4.67
N GLY A 419 -0.43 9.28 4.97
CA GLY A 419 -0.77 8.71 6.27
C GLY A 419 -1.92 7.71 6.17
N ARG A 420 -2.27 7.13 7.32
CA ARG A 420 -3.39 6.20 7.44
C ARG A 420 -4.11 6.37 8.78
N ARG A 421 -5.44 6.22 8.75
CA ARG A 421 -6.29 6.31 9.92
C ARG A 421 -7.18 5.07 10.05
N VAL A 422 -7.23 4.51 11.26
CA VAL A 422 -8.12 3.41 11.66
C VAL A 422 -9.02 3.92 12.76
N TYR A 423 -10.28 4.22 12.47
CA TYR A 423 -11.19 4.85 13.42
C TYR A 423 -12.60 4.27 13.33
N LEU A 424 -13.13 3.79 14.46
CA LEU A 424 -14.50 3.27 14.58
C LEU A 424 -14.95 2.34 13.44
N GLY A 425 -14.09 1.37 13.11
CA GLY A 425 -14.33 0.35 12.09
C GLY A 425 -13.99 0.78 10.66
N GLU A 426 -13.62 2.04 10.43
CA GLU A 426 -13.07 2.53 9.16
C GLU A 426 -11.56 2.37 9.14
N ASP A 427 -10.99 1.99 7.99
CA ASP A 427 -9.54 1.92 7.78
C ASP A 427 -9.17 2.51 6.41
N ILE A 428 -8.70 3.76 6.37
CA ILE A 428 -8.49 4.52 5.12
C ILE A 428 -7.10 5.19 5.07
N PRO A 429 -6.42 5.16 3.91
CA PRO A 429 -5.24 5.99 3.66
C PRO A 429 -5.63 7.40 3.22
N ARG A 430 -4.71 8.36 3.33
CA ARG A 430 -4.80 9.68 2.70
C ARG A 430 -3.40 10.14 2.29
N THR A 431 -3.32 10.80 1.14
CA THR A 431 -2.14 11.55 0.72
C THR A 431 -2.53 12.99 0.40
N THR A 432 -1.61 13.92 0.62
CA THR A 432 -1.77 15.31 0.19
C THR A 432 -0.44 15.80 -0.36
N THR A 433 -0.52 16.52 -1.49
CA THR A 433 0.63 17.10 -2.18
C THR A 433 0.38 18.58 -2.37
N ILE A 434 1.35 19.40 -1.96
CA ILE A 434 1.41 20.82 -2.30
C ILE A 434 2.62 21.05 -3.22
N GLU A 435 2.59 22.14 -3.96
CA GLU A 435 3.75 22.59 -4.75
C GLU A 435 4.35 23.86 -4.17
N ILE A 436 5.67 23.92 -4.20
CA ILE A 436 6.45 25.11 -3.86
C ILE A 436 7.33 25.50 -5.05
N GLN A 437 7.69 26.76 -5.13
CA GLN A 437 8.55 27.29 -6.19
C GLN A 437 9.97 27.51 -5.67
N VAL A 438 10.98 27.00 -6.39
CA VAL A 438 12.40 27.15 -6.05
C VAL A 438 13.13 27.84 -7.19
N GLY A 439 13.91 28.89 -6.90
CA GLY A 439 14.76 29.63 -7.84
C GLY A 439 14.03 30.41 -8.95
N THR A 440 12.73 30.24 -9.12
CA THR A 440 11.90 30.87 -10.16
C THR A 440 10.44 30.89 -9.75
N LEU A 441 9.61 31.76 -10.34
CA LEU A 441 8.14 31.69 -10.26
C LEU A 441 7.52 30.91 -11.42
N THR A 442 8.33 30.50 -12.40
CA THR A 442 7.86 29.73 -13.55
C THR A 442 7.57 28.31 -13.09
N GLU A 443 6.30 27.95 -13.06
CA GLU A 443 5.85 26.59 -12.78
C GLU A 443 6.40 25.61 -13.81
N THR A 444 6.80 24.43 -13.34
CA THR A 444 7.25 23.31 -14.17
C THR A 444 6.39 22.08 -13.93
N GLU A 445 6.30 21.22 -14.96
CA GLU A 445 5.38 20.09 -14.98
C GLU A 445 6.13 18.75 -15.08
N PRO A 446 5.65 17.68 -14.42
CA PRO A 446 6.27 16.37 -14.53
C PRO A 446 6.19 15.77 -15.94
N THR A 447 7.33 15.26 -16.43
CA THR A 447 7.36 14.48 -17.66
C THR A 447 7.13 13.01 -17.34
N LEU A 448 5.86 12.60 -17.30
CA LEU A 448 5.50 11.20 -17.03
C LEU A 448 5.87 10.32 -18.23
N THR A 449 6.55 9.21 -17.97
CA THR A 449 6.98 8.23 -18.99
C THR A 449 6.13 6.97 -19.03
N THR A 450 5.13 6.90 -18.16
CA THR A 450 4.19 5.77 -18.05
C THR A 450 2.74 6.26 -18.03
N GLY A 451 1.77 5.37 -18.15
CA GLY A 451 0.33 5.64 -18.09
C GLY A 451 -0.36 5.63 -19.47
N PRO A 452 -1.64 6.03 -19.54
CA PRO A 452 -2.53 6.34 -18.42
C PRO A 452 -2.99 5.08 -17.66
N CYS A 453 -2.89 5.08 -16.34
CA CYS A 453 -3.29 3.93 -15.51
C CYS A 453 -4.83 3.75 -15.43
N ALA A 454 -5.58 4.83 -15.64
CA ALA A 454 -7.04 4.86 -15.57
C ALA A 454 -7.73 4.02 -16.66
N SER A 455 -6.99 3.54 -17.66
CA SER A 455 -7.49 2.56 -18.63
C SER A 455 -7.93 1.25 -17.98
N CYS A 456 -7.28 0.85 -16.87
CA CYS A 456 -7.54 -0.40 -16.15
C CYS A 456 -7.92 -0.18 -14.66
N HIS A 457 -7.61 0.99 -14.11
CA HIS A 457 -7.88 1.37 -12.72
C HIS A 457 -9.05 2.33 -12.62
N SER A 458 -10.19 1.84 -12.11
CA SER A 458 -11.41 2.64 -11.90
C SER A 458 -12.22 2.13 -10.71
N GLY A 459 -13.09 2.98 -10.16
CA GLY A 459 -13.91 2.67 -8.99
C GLY A 459 -13.04 2.24 -7.80
N GLY A 460 -13.32 1.07 -7.20
CA GLY A 460 -12.47 0.52 -6.13
C GLY A 460 -11.01 0.23 -6.52
N GLY A 461 -10.67 0.30 -7.81
CA GLY A 461 -9.31 0.17 -8.32
C GLY A 461 -8.58 1.47 -8.62
N ASP A 462 -9.25 2.62 -8.49
CA ASP A 462 -8.67 3.94 -8.78
C ASP A 462 -7.48 4.26 -7.86
N LEU A 463 -6.44 4.93 -8.36
CA LEU A 463 -5.24 5.30 -7.59
C LEU A 463 -5.54 6.26 -6.43
N SER A 464 -6.59 7.07 -6.57
CA SER A 464 -7.13 7.90 -5.48
C SER A 464 -7.79 7.08 -4.35
N VAL A 465 -8.02 5.77 -4.57
CA VAL A 465 -8.64 4.84 -3.61
C VAL A 465 -7.68 3.74 -3.16
N ILE A 466 -6.87 3.20 -4.06
CA ILE A 466 -5.88 2.15 -3.78
C ILE A 466 -4.56 2.73 -3.26
N LEU A 467 -3.65 1.84 -2.83
CA LEU A 467 -2.33 2.21 -2.33
C LEU A 467 -2.42 3.17 -1.12
N HIS A 468 -1.99 4.42 -1.31
CA HIS A 468 -1.99 5.48 -0.31
C HIS A 468 -3.03 6.57 -0.61
N ALA A 469 -4.03 6.28 -1.46
CA ALA A 469 -4.94 7.29 -2.00
C ALA A 469 -4.18 8.45 -2.63
N ASN A 470 -3.31 8.12 -3.59
CA ASN A 470 -2.44 9.07 -4.28
C ASN A 470 -2.48 8.79 -5.79
N ASP A 471 -3.07 9.70 -6.54
CA ASP A 471 -3.13 9.70 -8.00
C ASP A 471 -2.04 10.57 -8.65
N ASP A 472 -1.30 11.37 -7.86
CA ASP A 472 -0.09 12.05 -8.33
C ASP A 472 1.06 11.04 -8.46
N ARG A 473 1.26 10.57 -9.69
CA ARG A 473 2.27 9.57 -10.03
C ARG A 473 3.70 10.11 -9.91
N ALA A 474 3.91 11.42 -10.06
CA ALA A 474 5.22 12.03 -9.88
C ALA A 474 5.62 12.02 -8.39
N ALA A 475 4.66 12.21 -7.49
CA ALA A 475 4.89 12.16 -6.06
C ALA A 475 5.29 10.75 -5.55
N CYS A 476 5.08 9.68 -6.31
CA CYS A 476 5.44 8.33 -5.89
C CYS A 476 6.96 8.12 -5.74
N ALA A 477 7.79 8.76 -6.56
CA ALA A 477 9.20 8.40 -6.72
C ALA A 477 10.05 8.62 -5.46
N GLY A 478 9.82 9.69 -4.70
CA GLY A 478 10.57 9.97 -3.46
C GLY A 478 10.23 9.03 -2.30
N CYS A 479 9.01 8.49 -2.27
CA CYS A 479 8.57 7.51 -1.28
C CYS A 479 8.99 6.08 -1.66
N HIS A 480 9.22 5.84 -2.94
CA HIS A 480 9.50 4.54 -3.52
C HIS A 480 10.92 4.53 -4.06
N VAL A 481 11.88 4.51 -3.12
CA VAL A 481 13.31 4.38 -3.38
C VAL A 481 13.80 3.01 -2.87
N PRO A 482 14.93 2.47 -3.36
CA PRO A 482 15.50 1.27 -2.80
C PRO A 482 16.01 1.53 -1.38
N LEU A 483 15.55 0.73 -0.41
CA LEU A 483 15.98 0.82 0.99
C LEU A 483 16.88 -0.37 1.34
N GLY A 484 17.90 -0.17 2.16
CA GLY A 484 18.82 -1.24 2.56
C GLY A 484 18.14 -2.46 3.21
N PHE A 485 16.92 -2.29 3.74
CA PHE A 485 16.08 -3.35 4.32
C PHE A 485 14.82 -3.67 3.49
N GLU A 486 14.58 -2.95 2.39
CA GLU A 486 13.45 -3.13 1.47
C GLU A 486 13.89 -2.67 0.07
N LEU A 487 14.76 -3.45 -0.56
CA LEU A 487 15.35 -3.08 -1.85
C LEU A 487 14.30 -3.05 -2.96
N GLU A 488 13.18 -3.74 -2.81
CA GLU A 488 12.04 -3.68 -3.73
C GLU A 488 11.22 -2.38 -3.65
N GLY A 489 11.67 -1.41 -2.86
CA GLY A 489 11.06 -0.09 -2.72
C GLY A 489 10.66 0.63 -4.03
N PRO A 490 11.49 0.62 -5.09
CA PRO A 490 11.24 1.40 -6.30
C PRO A 490 9.93 1.12 -7.00
N ILE A 491 9.26 2.19 -7.44
CA ILE A 491 7.91 2.09 -7.99
C ILE A 491 7.86 1.22 -9.25
N PHE A 492 8.92 1.23 -10.07
CA PHE A 492 9.00 0.38 -11.26
C PHE A 492 9.09 -1.11 -10.89
N VAL A 493 9.88 -1.46 -9.86
CA VAL A 493 9.97 -2.84 -9.34
C VAL A 493 8.62 -3.29 -8.83
N ARG A 494 7.98 -2.49 -7.95
CA ARG A 494 6.69 -2.86 -7.35
C ARG A 494 5.57 -2.98 -8.38
N THR A 495 5.54 -2.08 -9.36
CA THR A 495 4.52 -2.08 -10.41
C THR A 495 4.65 -3.32 -11.29
N HIS A 496 5.85 -3.61 -11.80
CA HIS A 496 6.10 -4.83 -12.56
C HIS A 496 5.80 -6.10 -11.73
N PHE A 497 6.24 -6.13 -10.48
CA PHE A 497 6.06 -7.30 -9.62
C PHE A 497 4.58 -7.59 -9.33
N ILE A 498 3.80 -6.58 -8.97
CA ILE A 498 2.37 -6.78 -8.66
C ILE A 498 1.59 -7.24 -9.90
N HIS A 499 1.87 -6.68 -11.08
CA HIS A 499 1.17 -7.06 -12.29
C HIS A 499 1.63 -8.42 -12.82
N SER A 500 2.92 -8.76 -12.74
CA SER A 500 3.43 -10.05 -13.20
C SER A 500 3.01 -11.25 -12.34
N ARG A 501 2.75 -11.04 -11.04
CA ARG A 501 2.28 -12.10 -10.12
C ARG A 501 0.75 -12.15 -10.00
N SER A 502 0.03 -11.25 -10.66
CA SER A 502 -1.42 -11.19 -10.66
C SER A 502 -1.97 -11.81 -11.92
N ASP A 503 -2.71 -12.92 -11.80
CA ASP A 503 -3.42 -13.54 -12.93
C ASP A 503 -4.54 -12.66 -13.50
N ARG A 504 -4.81 -11.51 -12.85
CA ARG A 504 -5.84 -10.51 -13.18
C ARG A 504 -5.33 -9.30 -13.95
N PHE A 505 -4.15 -9.42 -14.55
CA PHE A 505 -3.70 -8.45 -15.54
C PHE A 505 -4.34 -8.82 -16.89
N ASP A 506 -5.34 -8.05 -17.30
CA ASP A 506 -6.20 -8.36 -18.45
C ASP A 506 -5.54 -8.05 -19.82
N ASP A 507 -4.20 -8.05 -19.89
CA ASP A 507 -3.40 -7.76 -21.08
C ASP A 507 -2.08 -8.56 -21.10
N SER A 508 -1.29 -8.44 -22.17
CA SER A 508 0.02 -9.07 -22.29
C SER A 508 1.05 -8.36 -21.41
N LEU A 509 1.69 -9.10 -20.51
CA LEU A 509 2.83 -8.62 -19.70
C LEU A 509 4.06 -8.25 -20.55
N ALA A 510 4.15 -8.77 -21.79
CA ALA A 510 5.22 -8.43 -22.72
C ALA A 510 4.95 -7.11 -23.47
N GLU A 511 3.69 -6.67 -23.56
CA GLU A 511 3.27 -5.48 -24.30
C GLU A 511 3.50 -4.23 -23.43
N CYS A 512 4.75 -3.77 -23.38
CA CYS A 512 5.16 -2.63 -22.58
C CYS A 512 4.37 -1.36 -22.88
N SER A 513 3.93 -1.17 -24.13
CA SER A 513 3.14 -0.02 -24.61
C SER A 513 1.80 0.17 -23.89
N ASN A 514 1.33 -0.85 -23.17
CA ASN A 514 0.15 -0.75 -22.29
C ASN A 514 0.37 0.21 -21.11
N CYS A 515 1.61 0.35 -20.67
CA CYS A 515 1.98 1.13 -19.49
C CYS A 515 3.06 2.17 -19.77
N HIS A 516 3.92 1.97 -20.76
CA HIS A 516 4.99 2.88 -21.15
C HIS A 516 4.51 3.81 -22.27
N LEU A 517 4.83 5.10 -22.18
CA LEU A 517 4.33 6.11 -23.13
C LEU A 517 5.19 6.22 -24.39
N ASP A 518 6.45 5.80 -24.32
CA ASP A 518 7.39 5.84 -25.44
C ASP A 518 8.46 4.75 -25.32
N ASN A 519 9.20 4.54 -26.42
CA ASN A 519 10.26 3.54 -26.48
C ASN A 519 11.44 3.87 -25.56
N ASP A 520 11.72 5.15 -25.30
CA ASP A 520 12.85 5.57 -24.46
C ASP A 520 12.64 5.14 -22.99
N SER A 521 11.39 5.15 -22.55
CA SER A 521 10.99 4.76 -21.19
C SER A 521 11.25 3.28 -20.85
N ILE A 522 11.50 2.42 -21.84
CA ILE A 522 11.86 1.00 -21.64
C ILE A 522 13.36 0.71 -21.86
N GLN A 523 14.17 1.70 -22.23
CA GLN A 523 15.58 1.48 -22.59
C GLN A 523 16.52 1.35 -21.39
N ARG A 524 16.05 1.56 -20.17
CA ARG A 524 16.89 1.36 -18.97
C ARG A 524 16.60 -0.01 -18.36
N THR A 525 17.44 -0.99 -18.69
CA THR A 525 17.37 -2.33 -18.09
C THR A 525 18.36 -2.45 -16.95
N SER A 526 17.92 -3.15 -15.91
CA SER A 526 18.72 -3.57 -14.77
C SER A 526 18.22 -4.95 -14.31
N LYS A 527 19.01 -5.66 -13.50
CA LYS A 527 18.58 -6.94 -12.90
C LYS A 527 17.25 -6.74 -12.14
N ALA A 528 17.12 -5.64 -11.39
CA ALA A 528 15.90 -5.29 -10.66
C ALA A 528 14.69 -5.05 -11.58
N ALA A 529 14.86 -4.31 -12.68
CA ALA A 529 13.75 -4.07 -13.62
C ALA A 529 13.32 -5.37 -14.33
N CYS A 530 14.27 -6.21 -14.74
CA CYS A 530 13.96 -7.46 -15.45
C CYS A 530 13.35 -8.52 -14.54
N LEU A 531 13.96 -8.78 -13.37
CA LEU A 531 13.53 -9.86 -12.46
C LEU A 531 12.29 -9.51 -11.63
N SER A 532 11.90 -8.23 -11.61
CA SER A 532 10.55 -7.85 -11.16
C SER A 532 9.44 -8.48 -12.01
N CYS A 533 9.73 -8.98 -13.22
CA CYS A 533 8.80 -9.78 -14.05
C CYS A 533 9.28 -11.22 -14.25
N HIS A 534 10.57 -11.43 -14.49
CA HIS A 534 11.13 -12.75 -14.80
C HIS A 534 11.50 -13.53 -13.54
N THR A 535 11.07 -14.79 -13.47
CA THR A 535 11.38 -15.70 -12.34
C THR A 535 12.63 -16.56 -12.59
N ASN A 536 13.25 -16.44 -13.77
CA ASN A 536 14.49 -17.14 -14.14
C ASN A 536 15.25 -16.35 -15.22
N TYR A 537 16.53 -16.66 -15.39
CA TYR A 537 17.31 -16.24 -16.55
C TYR A 537 18.25 -17.39 -17.03
N PRO A 538 18.79 -17.31 -18.26
CA PRO A 538 19.63 -18.37 -18.81
C PRO A 538 20.90 -18.64 -17.98
N ASP A 539 21.47 -19.85 -18.08
CA ASP A 539 22.72 -20.24 -17.41
C ASP A 539 23.88 -19.27 -17.67
N SER A 540 23.88 -18.59 -18.82
CA SER A 540 24.86 -17.54 -19.10
C SER A 540 24.78 -16.41 -18.09
N HIS A 541 23.58 -15.96 -17.71
CA HIS A 541 23.38 -14.93 -16.70
C HIS A 541 23.73 -15.45 -15.31
N VAL A 542 23.49 -16.74 -15.01
CA VAL A 542 23.93 -17.34 -13.74
C VAL A 542 25.44 -17.25 -13.59
N ASN A 543 26.18 -17.58 -14.66
CA ASN A 543 27.64 -17.52 -14.65
C ASN A 543 28.20 -16.09 -14.50
N TYR A 544 27.47 -15.06 -14.94
CA TYR A 544 27.92 -13.67 -14.88
C TYR A 544 27.45 -12.92 -13.62
N PHE A 545 26.23 -13.20 -13.14
CA PHE A 545 25.54 -12.42 -12.12
C PHE A 545 25.19 -13.20 -10.85
N GLY A 546 25.52 -14.49 -10.78
CA GLY A 546 25.16 -15.36 -9.66
C GLY A 546 23.77 -15.98 -9.81
N GLU A 547 23.27 -16.64 -8.78
CA GLU A 547 21.89 -17.12 -8.75
C GLU A 547 20.91 -15.97 -8.46
N ILE A 548 19.62 -16.24 -8.63
CA ILE A 548 18.56 -15.30 -8.21
C ILE A 548 18.36 -15.48 -6.71
N GLU A 549 18.72 -14.48 -5.93
CA GLU A 549 18.67 -14.50 -4.46
C GLU A 549 17.44 -13.75 -3.91
N SER A 550 16.92 -12.80 -4.67
CA SER A 550 15.69 -12.07 -4.36
C SER A 550 14.66 -12.21 -5.48
N ILE A 551 13.41 -12.48 -5.14
CA ILE A 551 12.31 -12.59 -6.13
C ILE A 551 11.92 -11.24 -6.70
N TYR A 552 12.19 -10.14 -5.98
CA TYR A 552 11.81 -8.81 -6.39
C TYR A 552 12.82 -8.17 -7.32
N ILE A 553 14.10 -8.27 -6.94
CA ILE A 553 15.18 -7.54 -7.62
C ILE A 553 16.28 -8.44 -8.16
N GLY A 554 16.27 -9.73 -7.81
CA GLY A 554 17.23 -10.73 -8.27
C GLY A 554 18.44 -10.96 -7.40
N GLY A 555 18.81 -10.00 -6.55
CA GLY A 555 20.03 -10.04 -5.75
C GLY A 555 20.07 -8.90 -4.74
N GLY A 556 21.22 -8.28 -4.56
CA GLY A 556 21.44 -7.15 -3.67
C GLY A 556 21.53 -5.82 -4.41
N ALA A 557 22.36 -4.92 -3.86
CA ALA A 557 22.57 -3.57 -4.37
C ALA A 557 23.00 -3.51 -5.84
N GLU A 558 23.77 -4.49 -6.31
CA GLU A 558 24.22 -4.62 -7.70
C GLU A 558 23.04 -4.75 -8.69
N SER A 559 21.85 -5.08 -8.19
CA SER A 559 20.68 -5.29 -9.04
C SER A 559 20.17 -4.00 -9.71
N PHE A 560 20.59 -2.84 -9.23
CA PHE A 560 20.22 -1.54 -9.79
C PHE A 560 21.17 -1.04 -10.89
N ASP A 561 22.27 -1.75 -11.14
CA ASP A 561 23.22 -1.43 -12.19
C ASP A 561 22.59 -1.59 -13.59
N GLN A 562 22.97 -0.70 -14.51
CA GLN A 562 22.40 -0.66 -15.85
C GLN A 562 23.04 -1.71 -16.76
N CYS A 563 22.22 -2.53 -17.43
CA CYS A 563 22.65 -3.55 -18.38
C CYS A 563 22.61 -3.08 -19.85
N THR A 564 21.76 -2.09 -20.19
CA THR A 564 21.49 -1.70 -21.59
C THR A 564 22.66 -1.12 -22.37
N GLY A 565 23.75 -0.73 -21.70
CA GLY A 565 24.96 -0.27 -22.38
C GLY A 565 25.70 -1.35 -23.19
N THR A 566 25.36 -2.64 -23.01
CA THR A 566 26.23 -3.74 -23.47
C THR A 566 25.50 -4.83 -24.28
N CYS A 567 24.27 -5.23 -23.94
CA CYS A 567 23.64 -6.44 -24.52
C CYS A 567 22.15 -6.37 -24.88
N HIS A 568 21.33 -5.53 -24.25
CA HIS A 568 19.86 -5.57 -24.37
C HIS A 568 19.27 -4.24 -24.88
N VAL A 569 19.30 -3.99 -26.18
CA VAL A 569 18.78 -2.74 -26.79
C VAL A 569 17.42 -2.91 -27.49
N GLU A 570 16.91 -4.14 -27.55
CA GLU A 570 15.62 -4.46 -28.18
C GLU A 570 14.75 -5.26 -27.21
N HIS A 571 13.45 -4.95 -27.19
CA HIS A 571 12.45 -5.62 -26.37
C HIS A 571 11.35 -6.18 -27.29
N PRO A 572 11.51 -7.41 -27.82
CA PRO A 572 10.52 -8.02 -28.71
C PRO A 572 9.17 -8.15 -28.03
N GLY A 573 8.10 -7.75 -28.73
CA GLY A 573 6.73 -7.79 -28.21
C GLY A 573 6.36 -6.63 -27.29
N SER A 574 7.25 -5.63 -27.11
CA SER A 574 7.00 -4.44 -26.28
C SER A 574 5.91 -3.49 -26.79
N GLY A 575 5.46 -3.66 -28.03
CA GLY A 575 4.53 -2.73 -28.67
C GLY A 575 5.16 -1.52 -29.34
N PHE A 576 6.47 -1.31 -29.13
CA PHE A 576 7.20 -0.24 -29.78
C PHE A 576 7.88 -0.72 -31.07
N PRO A 577 8.05 0.17 -32.07
CA PRO A 577 8.88 -0.13 -33.23
C PRO A 577 10.30 -0.48 -32.77
N ALA A 578 10.92 -1.46 -33.43
CA ALA A 578 12.36 -1.68 -33.26
C ALA A 578 13.13 -0.39 -33.62
N PRO A 579 14.15 -0.01 -32.84
CA PRO A 579 14.92 1.22 -33.05
C PRO A 579 15.59 1.33 -34.42
#